data_AF-R4W5C8-F1
#
_entry.id   AF-R4W5C8-F1
#
_cell.length_a   1.000
_cell.length_b   1.000
_cell.length_c   1.000
_cell.angle_alpha   90.00
_cell.angle_beta   90.00
_cell.angle_gamma   90.00
#
_symmetry.space_group_name_H-M   'P 1'
#
loop_
_entity.id
_entity.type
_entity.pdbx_description
1 polymer ?
#
loop_
_entity_poly.entity_id
_entity_poly.type
_entity_poly.pdbx_seq_one_letter_code
_entity_poly.pdbx_strand_id
1 'polypeptide(L)'
;MSTEEDPDAASDRDATDSDADATGADRDLPDGVSLPDDLDAVQDALLSWYREDHRSFPWRETTDPYAILVSEVMSQQTQLSRVETAWHEFLERWPDAAALADADRADVVAFWTDHSLGYNNRAKYLHEAARQVTDGEAGGDDLAAGEFPTDPDGLQDLHGVGPYTANAVASFAFNEGDAVVDTNVKRVVYRAFDVPDDDAAFEAAAAELMPAGESRDWNNGIMELGGVACEKTPSCDEAGCPWRQWCHAYRTGDFTAPDVPTQPPYEGSRRQKRARVLSALSEHGSQALDELGPRVRVDYAPEGDGDGSREWLRGLVEDLEADELVTLGENGTVELRR
;
A
#
# COMPACT_ATOMS: atom_id res chain seq x y z
N MET A 1 -7.11 -72.43 -14.12
CA MET A 1 -5.92 -72.93 -14.83
C MET A 1 -6.04 -72.48 -16.26
N SER A 2 -4.94 -71.93 -16.79
CA SER A 2 -4.74 -71.44 -18.16
C SER A 2 -5.36 -70.06 -18.40
N THR A 3 -4.71 -68.92 -18.10
CA THR A 3 -3.53 -68.28 -18.73
C THR A 3 -3.59 -68.25 -20.26
N GLU A 4 -3.92 -67.07 -20.79
CA GLU A 4 -3.45 -66.56 -22.08
C GLU A 4 -3.33 -65.03 -21.92
N GLU A 5 -2.08 -64.57 -21.84
CA GLU A 5 -1.67 -63.19 -22.11
C GLU A 5 -1.68 -62.99 -23.63
N ASP A 6 -2.10 -61.82 -24.10
CA ASP A 6 -1.62 -61.27 -25.37
C ASP A 6 -1.41 -59.75 -25.24
N PRO A 7 -0.37 -59.17 -25.86
CA PRO A 7 0.16 -57.84 -25.61
C PRO A 7 -0.28 -56.81 -26.67
N ASP A 8 0.24 -55.59 -26.55
CA ASP A 8 0.17 -54.48 -27.51
C ASP A 8 -1.14 -53.69 -27.59
N ALA A 9 -1.18 -52.60 -26.81
CA ALA A 9 -1.90 -51.39 -27.18
C ALA A 9 -0.94 -50.20 -27.11
N ALA A 10 -0.26 -49.94 -28.22
CA ALA A 10 0.33 -48.65 -28.52
C ALA A 10 -0.61 -47.93 -29.49
N SER A 11 -1.30 -46.88 -29.06
CA SER A 11 -1.57 -45.73 -29.92
C SER A 11 -1.99 -44.49 -29.11
N ASP A 12 -1.41 -43.37 -29.53
CA ASP A 12 -1.95 -42.01 -29.48
C ASP A 12 -2.04 -41.30 -28.12
N ARG A 13 -0.90 -40.71 -27.77
CA ARG A 13 -0.82 -39.43 -27.07
C ARG A 13 -1.41 -38.36 -27.98
N ASP A 14 -2.65 -37.96 -27.72
CA ASP A 14 -3.20 -36.73 -28.28
C ASP A 14 -2.68 -35.56 -27.43
N ALA A 15 -1.50 -35.09 -27.81
CA ALA A 15 -1.02 -33.77 -27.40
C ALA A 15 -1.73 -32.76 -28.29
N THR A 16 -2.85 -32.23 -27.82
CA THR A 16 -3.43 -31.03 -28.42
C THR A 16 -2.56 -29.85 -28.01
N ASP A 17 -1.61 -29.55 -28.89
CA ASP A 17 -1.09 -28.20 -29.12
C ASP A 17 -2.28 -27.23 -29.17
N SER A 18 -2.44 -26.41 -28.14
CA SER A 18 -3.18 -25.17 -28.25
C SER A 18 -2.17 -24.04 -28.25
N ASP A 19 -1.51 -23.87 -29.39
CA ASP A 19 -1.00 -22.58 -29.83
C ASP A 19 -2.19 -21.62 -29.91
N ALA A 20 -2.51 -21.00 -28.77
CA ALA A 20 -3.35 -19.83 -28.72
C ALA A 20 -2.46 -18.63 -29.07
N ASP A 21 -2.36 -18.41 -30.37
CA ASP A 21 -1.88 -17.19 -31.00
C ASP A 21 -2.68 -16.01 -30.43
N ALA A 22 -2.15 -15.38 -29.38
CA ALA A 22 -2.73 -14.20 -28.73
C ALA A 22 -2.32 -12.94 -29.50
N THR A 23 -2.59 -12.91 -30.81
CA THR A 23 -2.47 -11.66 -31.57
C THR A 23 -3.64 -10.76 -31.21
N GLY A 24 -3.36 -9.69 -30.45
CA GLY A 24 -4.13 -8.45 -30.37
C GLY A 24 -5.64 -8.62 -30.33
N ALA A 25 -6.20 -8.85 -29.14
CA ALA A 25 -7.61 -8.54 -28.96
C ALA A 25 -7.76 -7.03 -29.14
N ASP A 26 -8.46 -6.64 -30.20
CA ASP A 26 -8.97 -5.30 -30.45
C ASP A 26 -9.89 -4.95 -29.26
N ARG A 27 -9.30 -4.37 -28.21
CA ARG A 27 -9.97 -3.99 -26.96
C ARG A 27 -10.19 -2.49 -27.06
N ASP A 28 -11.46 -2.08 -27.03
CA ASP A 28 -11.87 -0.68 -27.06
C ASP A 28 -11.30 0.06 -25.83
N LEU A 29 -10.07 0.56 -25.93
CA LEU A 29 -9.49 1.47 -24.96
C LEU A 29 -10.28 2.80 -24.99
N PRO A 30 -10.34 3.54 -23.87
CA PRO A 30 -10.97 4.85 -23.85
C PRO A 30 -10.40 5.78 -24.93
N ASP A 31 -11.24 6.66 -25.47
CA ASP A 31 -10.85 7.63 -26.49
C ASP A 31 -9.57 8.39 -26.08
N GLY A 32 -8.56 8.34 -26.95
CA GLY A 32 -7.27 9.03 -26.74
C GLY A 32 -6.18 8.19 -26.06
N VAL A 33 -6.47 6.98 -25.61
CA VAL A 33 -5.44 6.03 -25.18
C VAL A 33 -4.91 5.28 -26.40
N SER A 34 -3.61 5.37 -26.66
CA SER A 34 -2.92 4.60 -27.70
C SER A 34 -1.65 3.99 -27.13
N LEU A 35 -1.59 2.66 -27.11
CA LEU A 35 -0.41 1.91 -26.67
C LEU A 35 0.38 1.41 -27.89
N PRO A 36 1.68 1.07 -27.72
CA PRO A 36 2.48 0.50 -28.81
C PRO A 36 1.90 -0.82 -29.34
N ASP A 37 2.03 -1.05 -30.64
CA ASP A 37 1.61 -2.32 -31.28
C ASP A 37 2.40 -3.54 -30.76
N ASP A 38 3.62 -3.32 -30.27
CA ASP A 38 4.54 -4.33 -29.74
C ASP A 38 4.49 -4.40 -28.20
N LEU A 39 3.29 -4.59 -27.63
CA LEU A 39 3.07 -4.66 -26.18
C LEU A 39 4.00 -5.66 -25.48
N ASP A 40 4.21 -6.85 -26.05
CA ASP A 40 5.09 -7.87 -25.46
C ASP A 40 6.51 -7.33 -25.25
N ALA A 41 7.04 -6.55 -26.19
CA ALA A 41 8.38 -5.99 -26.08
C ALA A 41 8.46 -4.88 -25.02
N VAL A 42 7.40 -4.07 -24.89
CA VAL A 42 7.27 -3.06 -23.82
C VAL A 42 7.26 -3.75 -22.46
N GLN A 43 6.50 -4.86 -22.36
CA GLN A 43 6.34 -5.62 -21.14
C GLN A 43 7.63 -6.30 -20.71
N ASP A 44 8.24 -7.04 -21.63
CA ASP A 44 9.51 -7.75 -21.43
C ASP A 44 10.63 -6.79 -21.01
N ALA A 45 10.68 -5.59 -21.61
CA ALA A 45 11.68 -4.59 -21.26
C ALA A 45 11.55 -4.11 -19.82
N LEU A 46 10.32 -3.88 -19.33
CA LEU A 46 10.10 -3.48 -17.93
C LEU A 46 10.45 -4.61 -16.96
N LEU A 47 9.93 -5.81 -17.21
CA LEU A 47 10.14 -6.96 -16.34
C LEU A 47 11.61 -7.36 -16.29
N SER A 48 12.31 -7.36 -17.43
CA SER A 48 13.74 -7.67 -17.48
C SER A 48 14.56 -6.62 -16.73
N TRP A 49 14.26 -5.34 -16.93
CA TRP A 49 14.93 -4.25 -16.23
C TRP A 49 14.72 -4.34 -14.71
N TYR A 50 13.49 -4.59 -14.25
CA TYR A 50 13.19 -4.75 -12.83
C TYR A 50 13.89 -5.98 -12.22
N ARG A 51 13.90 -7.12 -12.94
CA ARG A 51 14.54 -8.37 -12.49
C ARG A 51 16.06 -8.31 -12.50
N GLU A 52 16.67 -7.47 -13.34
CA GLU A 52 18.12 -7.29 -13.40
C GLU A 52 18.64 -6.51 -12.19
N ASP A 53 18.04 -5.36 -11.88
CA ASP A 53 18.41 -4.54 -10.72
C ASP A 53 17.26 -3.62 -10.29
N HIS A 54 17.03 -3.52 -8.98
CA HIS A 54 16.06 -2.60 -8.39
C HIS A 54 16.47 -2.25 -6.96
N ARG A 55 15.94 -1.14 -6.43
CA ARG A 55 16.14 -0.82 -5.01
C ARG A 55 15.54 -1.95 -4.16
N SER A 56 16.39 -2.57 -3.34
CA SER A 56 15.93 -3.53 -2.35
C SER A 56 15.15 -2.78 -1.27
N PHE A 57 13.89 -3.17 -1.11
CA PHE A 57 13.09 -2.83 0.05
C PHE A 57 12.69 -4.15 0.73
N PRO A 58 12.71 -4.25 2.07
CA PRO A 58 12.49 -5.52 2.76
C PRO A 58 11.17 -6.23 2.39
N TRP A 59 10.11 -5.46 2.15
CA TRP A 59 8.79 -6.00 1.76
C TRP A 59 8.73 -6.52 0.31
N ARG A 60 9.73 -6.22 -0.54
CA ARG A 60 9.85 -6.82 -1.89
C ARG A 60 10.54 -8.19 -1.86
N GLU A 61 11.24 -8.51 -0.77
CA GLU A 61 12.01 -9.75 -0.61
C GLU A 61 11.20 -10.86 0.08
N THR A 62 9.89 -10.65 0.27
CA THR A 62 8.97 -11.59 0.91
C THR A 62 7.66 -11.68 0.13
N THR A 63 6.95 -12.78 0.32
CA THR A 63 5.58 -13.00 -0.18
C THR A 63 4.60 -13.24 0.96
N ASP A 64 5.03 -12.98 2.21
CA ASP A 64 4.17 -13.08 3.38
C ASP A 64 3.11 -11.96 3.36
N PRO A 65 1.81 -12.30 3.27
CA PRO A 65 0.73 -11.31 3.20
C PRO A 65 0.66 -10.44 4.45
N TYR A 66 1.03 -10.94 5.63
CA TYR A 66 1.07 -10.13 6.84
C TYR A 66 2.14 -9.03 6.72
N ALA A 67 3.37 -9.44 6.41
CA ALA A 67 4.49 -8.52 6.27
C ALA A 67 4.24 -7.46 5.17
N ILE A 68 3.62 -7.85 4.07
CA ILE A 68 3.23 -6.96 2.97
C ILE A 68 2.10 -6.01 3.39
N LEU A 69 1.05 -6.51 4.06
CA LEU A 69 -0.02 -5.65 4.58
C LEU A 69 0.55 -4.59 5.53
N VAL A 70 1.48 -4.96 6.41
CA VAL A 70 2.16 -4.02 7.31
C VAL A 70 2.89 -2.93 6.51
N SER A 71 3.67 -3.28 5.49
CA SER A 71 4.37 -2.26 4.68
C SER A 71 3.41 -1.36 3.92
N GLU A 72 2.35 -1.92 3.34
CA GLU A 72 1.36 -1.16 2.58
C GLU A 72 0.59 -0.19 3.47
N VAL A 73 0.19 -0.61 4.68
CA VAL A 73 -0.47 0.29 5.62
C VAL A 73 0.49 1.37 6.12
N MET A 74 1.76 1.04 6.39
CA MET A 74 2.76 2.01 6.82
C MET A 74 3.11 3.04 5.73
N SER A 75 3.20 2.63 4.46
CA SER A 75 3.64 3.47 3.35
C SER A 75 2.64 4.55 2.95
N GLN A 76 1.36 4.42 3.32
CA GLN A 76 0.35 5.43 3.06
C GLN A 76 0.76 6.80 3.63
N GLN A 77 1.10 7.76 2.76
CA GLN A 77 1.53 9.11 3.15
C GLN A 77 2.76 9.13 4.10
N THR A 78 3.61 8.11 4.05
CA THR A 78 4.86 8.02 4.81
C THR A 78 6.03 7.81 3.86
N GLN A 79 7.19 8.43 4.15
CA GLN A 79 8.39 8.23 3.35
C GLN A 79 8.94 6.81 3.55
N LEU A 80 9.31 6.14 2.46
CA LEU A 80 9.75 4.74 2.48
C LEU A 80 10.94 4.49 3.41
N SER A 81 11.90 5.41 3.51
CA SER A 81 13.05 5.28 4.42
C SER A 81 12.64 5.22 5.90
N ARG A 82 11.55 5.91 6.27
CA ARG A 82 10.98 5.82 7.63
C ARG A 82 10.22 4.52 7.81
N VAL A 83 9.49 4.09 6.77
CA VAL A 83 8.76 2.81 6.77
C VAL A 83 9.72 1.66 6.95
N GLU A 84 10.86 1.65 6.26
CA GLU A 84 11.87 0.58 6.32
C GLU A 84 12.37 0.30 7.73
N THR A 85 12.78 1.35 8.46
CA THR A 85 13.20 1.21 9.87
C THR A 85 12.05 0.71 10.74
N ALA A 86 10.86 1.29 10.61
CA ALA A 86 9.71 0.91 11.42
C ALA A 86 9.24 -0.52 11.14
N TRP A 87 9.24 -0.95 9.88
CA TRP A 87 8.78 -2.27 9.46
C TRP A 87 9.64 -3.38 10.06
N HIS A 88 10.96 -3.22 10.09
CA HIS A 88 11.86 -4.20 10.72
C HIS A 88 11.59 -4.35 12.22
N GLU A 89 11.52 -3.23 12.95
CA GLU A 89 11.27 -3.25 14.39
C GLU A 89 9.85 -3.75 14.71
N PHE A 90 8.88 -3.47 13.84
CA PHE A 90 7.50 -3.93 13.99
C PHE A 90 7.40 -5.44 13.84
N LEU A 91 8.00 -6.02 12.80
CA LEU A 91 8.00 -7.47 12.58
C LEU A 91 8.91 -8.23 13.57
N GLU A 92 9.91 -7.58 14.16
CA GLU A 92 10.65 -8.16 15.29
C GLU A 92 9.76 -8.28 16.54
N ARG A 93 8.91 -7.27 16.79
CA ARG A 93 8.02 -7.24 17.97
C ARG A 93 6.75 -8.09 17.78
N TRP A 94 6.16 -8.03 16.59
CA TRP A 94 4.93 -8.72 16.22
C TRP A 94 5.19 -9.45 14.89
N PRO A 95 5.72 -10.69 14.93
CA PRO A 95 6.19 -11.38 13.73
C PRO A 95 5.09 -11.91 12.81
N ASP A 96 3.85 -12.03 13.31
CA ASP A 96 2.70 -12.53 12.55
C ASP A 96 1.40 -11.85 13.00
N ALA A 97 0.31 -12.12 12.26
CA ALA A 97 -1.00 -11.57 12.56
C ALA A 97 -1.51 -11.95 13.96
N ALA A 98 -1.21 -13.17 14.44
CA ALA A 98 -1.64 -13.64 15.75
C ALA A 98 -0.92 -12.89 16.88
N ALA A 99 0.38 -12.67 16.75
CA ALA A 99 1.17 -11.88 17.69
C ALA A 99 0.70 -10.42 17.74
N LEU A 100 0.34 -9.84 16.60
CA LEU A 100 -0.24 -8.49 16.57
C LEU A 100 -1.64 -8.47 17.19
N ALA A 101 -2.49 -9.45 16.91
CA ALA A 101 -3.85 -9.55 17.43
C ALA A 101 -3.90 -9.67 18.97
N ASP A 102 -2.94 -10.39 19.56
CA ASP A 102 -2.77 -10.57 21.02
C ASP A 102 -2.19 -9.32 21.72
N ALA A 103 -1.58 -8.40 20.96
CA ALA A 103 -1.00 -7.18 21.52
C ALA A 103 -2.07 -6.23 22.08
N ASP A 104 -1.71 -5.50 23.14
CA ASP A 104 -2.50 -4.35 23.58
C ASP A 104 -2.51 -3.29 22.47
N ARG A 105 -3.69 -2.78 22.09
CA ARG A 105 -3.80 -1.76 21.03
C ARG A 105 -3.00 -0.50 21.37
N ALA A 106 -2.93 -0.17 22.66
CA ALA A 106 -2.14 0.96 23.15
C ALA A 106 -0.66 0.85 22.76
N ASP A 107 -0.09 -0.37 22.79
CA ASP A 107 1.30 -0.60 22.41
C ASP A 107 1.52 -0.40 20.90
N VAL A 108 0.56 -0.83 20.08
CA VAL A 108 0.59 -0.67 18.62
C VAL A 108 0.49 0.81 18.24
N VAL A 109 -0.41 1.56 18.88
CA VAL A 109 -0.58 3.01 18.69
C VAL A 109 0.65 3.78 19.18
N ALA A 110 1.25 3.37 20.30
CA ALA A 110 2.48 3.94 20.83
C ALA A 110 3.63 3.76 19.83
N PHE A 111 3.88 2.52 19.38
CA PHE A 111 4.88 2.22 18.35
C PHE A 111 4.69 3.11 17.12
N TRP A 112 3.47 3.19 16.60
CA TRP A 112 3.16 3.98 15.42
C TRP A 112 3.48 5.48 15.58
N THR A 113 3.27 5.98 16.80
CA THR A 113 3.53 7.37 17.16
C THR A 113 5.04 7.62 17.30
N ASP A 114 5.76 6.71 17.97
CA ASP A 114 7.21 6.81 18.22
C ASP A 114 8.00 6.82 16.90
N HIS A 115 7.57 6.01 15.94
CA HIS A 115 8.16 5.95 14.59
C HIS A 115 7.69 7.07 13.67
N SER A 116 6.83 7.99 14.14
CA SER A 116 6.32 9.11 13.36
C SER A 116 5.69 8.68 12.02
N LEU A 117 4.99 7.55 12.03
CA LEU A 117 4.33 7.01 10.84
C LEU A 117 3.10 7.85 10.46
N GLY A 118 2.50 8.61 11.39
CA GLY A 118 1.39 9.53 11.15
C GLY A 118 0.06 8.81 10.90
N TYR A 119 -1.07 9.55 10.85
CA TYR A 119 -2.42 8.97 10.69
C TYR A 119 -2.66 7.74 11.59
N ASN A 120 -2.68 7.98 12.90
CA ASN A 120 -2.62 6.93 13.93
C ASN A 120 -3.78 5.93 13.90
N ASN A 121 -4.90 6.27 13.24
CA ASN A 121 -6.00 5.31 13.01
C ASN A 121 -5.53 4.09 12.21
N ARG A 122 -4.51 4.22 11.36
CA ARG A 122 -3.93 3.09 10.63
C ARG A 122 -3.35 2.01 11.55
N ALA A 123 -2.79 2.40 12.68
CA ALA A 123 -2.31 1.47 13.70
C ALA A 123 -3.47 0.64 14.27
N LYS A 124 -4.57 1.31 14.61
CA LYS A 124 -5.81 0.65 15.05
C LYS A 124 -6.33 -0.28 13.96
N TYR A 125 -6.40 0.19 12.73
CA TYR A 125 -6.99 -0.58 11.65
C TYR A 125 -6.20 -1.85 11.33
N LEU A 126 -4.87 -1.74 11.29
CA LEU A 126 -3.98 -2.88 11.13
C LEU A 126 -4.13 -3.88 12.28
N HIS A 127 -4.30 -3.40 13.51
CA HIS A 127 -4.54 -4.26 14.67
C HIS A 127 -5.87 -5.02 14.58
N GLU A 128 -6.97 -4.34 14.21
CA GLU A 128 -8.26 -5.00 14.03
C GLU A 128 -8.25 -5.95 12.81
N ALA A 129 -7.58 -5.61 11.72
CA ALA A 129 -7.40 -6.50 10.57
C ALA A 129 -6.62 -7.77 10.95
N ALA A 130 -5.58 -7.66 11.78
CA ALA A 130 -4.85 -8.81 12.27
C ALA A 130 -5.71 -9.74 13.15
N ARG A 131 -6.64 -9.16 13.92
CA ARG A 131 -7.65 -9.94 14.67
C ARG A 131 -8.61 -10.66 13.75
N GLN A 132 -9.16 -9.98 12.74
CA GLN A 132 -10.05 -10.61 11.75
C GLN A 132 -9.37 -11.81 11.07
N VAL A 133 -8.10 -11.67 10.66
CA VAL A 133 -7.33 -12.78 10.10
C VAL A 133 -7.16 -13.91 11.13
N THR A 134 -6.72 -13.57 12.34
CA THR A 134 -6.43 -14.56 13.40
C THR A 134 -7.68 -15.35 13.81
N ASP A 135 -8.83 -14.70 13.85
CA ASP A 135 -10.11 -15.29 14.28
C ASP A 135 -10.86 -16.00 13.14
N GLY A 136 -10.38 -15.88 11.89
CA GLY A 136 -11.03 -16.46 10.70
C GLY A 136 -12.27 -15.67 10.26
N GLU A 137 -12.30 -14.37 10.53
CA GLU A 137 -13.35 -13.44 10.10
C GLU A 137 -12.95 -12.67 8.82
N ALA A 138 -11.78 -12.99 8.25
CA ALA A 138 -11.26 -12.37 7.04
C ALA A 138 -11.71 -13.11 5.78
N GLY A 139 -12.45 -12.43 4.90
CA GLY A 139 -12.84 -12.88 3.56
C GLY A 139 -13.71 -14.15 3.52
N GLY A 140 -15.03 -13.98 3.37
CA GLY A 140 -15.98 -15.08 3.11
C GLY A 140 -16.11 -16.15 4.21
N ASP A 141 -17.12 -17.02 4.08
CA ASP A 141 -17.45 -18.04 5.10
C ASP A 141 -16.49 -19.26 5.14
N ASP A 142 -15.53 -19.35 4.20
CA ASP A 142 -14.73 -20.57 3.95
C ASP A 142 -13.24 -20.48 4.35
N LEU A 143 -12.75 -19.32 4.80
CA LEU A 143 -11.33 -19.13 5.13
C LEU A 143 -11.01 -19.63 6.55
N ALA A 144 -9.87 -20.33 6.74
CA ALA A 144 -9.50 -20.80 8.07
C ALA A 144 -8.89 -19.68 8.94
N ALA A 145 -9.02 -19.80 10.26
CA ALA A 145 -8.38 -18.92 11.23
C ALA A 145 -6.86 -18.86 11.00
N GLY A 146 -6.33 -17.64 10.83
CA GLY A 146 -4.92 -17.35 10.54
C GLY A 146 -4.58 -17.32 9.04
N GLU A 147 -5.52 -17.58 8.14
CA GLU A 147 -5.31 -17.47 6.69
C GLU A 147 -5.70 -16.07 6.19
N PHE A 148 -5.02 -15.61 5.14
CA PHE A 148 -5.35 -14.37 4.43
C PHE A 148 -6.16 -14.69 3.17
N PRO A 149 -7.19 -13.89 2.84
CA PRO A 149 -7.79 -13.91 1.52
C PRO A 149 -6.72 -13.64 0.44
N THR A 150 -6.83 -14.30 -0.71
CA THR A 150 -5.81 -14.22 -1.76
C THR A 150 -6.16 -13.23 -2.87
N ASP A 151 -7.43 -12.91 -3.01
CA ASP A 151 -7.96 -12.00 -4.03
C ASP A 151 -8.29 -10.61 -3.46
N PRO A 152 -8.34 -9.56 -4.32
CA PRO A 152 -8.65 -8.21 -3.87
C PRO A 152 -9.99 -8.08 -3.15
N ASP A 153 -11.05 -8.75 -3.61
CA ASP A 153 -12.38 -8.60 -3.02
C ASP A 153 -12.38 -9.09 -1.56
N GLY A 154 -11.83 -10.28 -1.31
CA GLY A 154 -11.72 -10.82 0.04
C GLY A 154 -10.78 -10.01 0.94
N LEU A 155 -9.68 -9.48 0.40
CA LEU A 155 -8.76 -8.62 1.16
C LEU A 155 -9.40 -7.29 1.56
N GLN A 156 -10.36 -6.79 0.78
CA GLN A 156 -11.05 -5.53 1.03
C GLN A 156 -12.04 -5.60 2.22
N ASP A 157 -12.41 -6.80 2.66
CA ASP A 157 -13.22 -7.02 3.86
C ASP A 157 -12.43 -6.75 5.15
N LEU A 158 -11.11 -6.70 5.08
CA LEU A 158 -10.25 -6.38 6.22
C LEU A 158 -10.40 -4.92 6.64
N HIS A 159 -10.40 -4.69 7.96
CA HIS A 159 -10.63 -3.38 8.52
C HIS A 159 -9.57 -2.37 8.10
N GLY A 160 -10.01 -1.27 7.48
CA GLY A 160 -9.13 -0.21 6.98
C GLY A 160 -8.33 -0.57 5.73
N VAL A 161 -8.58 -1.73 5.11
CA VAL A 161 -8.04 -2.10 3.80
C VAL A 161 -8.98 -1.58 2.72
N GLY A 162 -8.53 -0.56 1.99
CA GLY A 162 -9.25 -0.02 0.83
C GLY A 162 -8.91 -0.77 -0.47
N PRO A 163 -9.59 -0.44 -1.59
CA PRO A 163 -9.39 -1.13 -2.87
C PRO A 163 -7.92 -1.19 -3.32
N TYR A 164 -7.20 -0.06 -3.17
CA TYR A 164 -5.78 0.01 -3.49
C TYR A 164 -4.95 -0.99 -2.66
N THR A 165 -5.12 -0.99 -1.34
CA THR A 165 -4.31 -1.84 -0.45
C THR A 165 -4.66 -3.31 -0.62
N ALA A 166 -5.95 -3.62 -0.84
CA ALA A 166 -6.37 -4.98 -1.16
C ALA A 166 -5.69 -5.48 -2.43
N ASN A 167 -5.74 -4.70 -3.52
CA ASN A 167 -5.10 -5.05 -4.77
C ASN A 167 -3.57 -5.15 -4.65
N ALA A 168 -2.93 -4.26 -3.89
CA ALA A 168 -1.50 -4.30 -3.64
C ALA A 168 -1.09 -5.57 -2.89
N VAL A 169 -1.82 -5.95 -1.83
CA VAL A 169 -1.55 -7.19 -1.08
C VAL A 169 -1.80 -8.42 -1.96
N ALA A 170 -2.90 -8.46 -2.72
CA ALA A 170 -3.17 -9.52 -3.69
C ALA A 170 -2.02 -9.71 -4.67
N SER A 171 -1.52 -8.59 -5.20
CA SER A 171 -0.42 -8.58 -6.15
C SER A 171 0.90 -9.01 -5.54
N PHE A 172 1.33 -8.37 -4.47
CA PHE A 172 2.68 -8.63 -3.95
C PHE A 172 2.78 -9.98 -3.23
N ALA A 173 1.75 -10.38 -2.47
CA ALA A 173 1.78 -11.63 -1.73
C ALA A 173 1.44 -12.81 -2.64
N PHE A 174 0.37 -12.70 -3.44
CA PHE A 174 -0.21 -13.85 -4.14
C PHE A 174 0.00 -13.85 -5.65
N ASN A 175 0.59 -12.78 -6.22
CA ASN A 175 0.72 -12.60 -7.66
C ASN A 175 -0.65 -12.63 -8.37
N GLU A 176 -1.65 -12.09 -7.69
CA GLU A 176 -3.04 -11.95 -8.15
C GLU A 176 -3.45 -10.47 -8.22
N GLY A 177 -4.63 -10.17 -8.73
CA GLY A 177 -5.14 -8.80 -8.82
C GLY A 177 -4.65 -8.00 -10.03
N ASP A 178 -5.08 -6.74 -10.07
CA ASP A 178 -4.97 -5.83 -11.20
C ASP A 178 -3.71 -4.96 -11.14
N ALA A 179 -3.48 -4.18 -12.20
CA ALA A 179 -2.43 -3.18 -12.23
C ALA A 179 -2.68 -2.09 -11.17
N VAL A 180 -1.65 -1.77 -10.38
CA VAL A 180 -1.72 -0.73 -9.35
C VAL A 180 -1.46 0.64 -9.99
N VAL A 181 -2.38 1.58 -9.77
CA VAL A 181 -2.31 2.94 -10.36
C VAL A 181 -2.17 4.00 -9.28
N ASP A 182 -0.93 4.30 -8.89
CA ASP A 182 -0.59 5.43 -8.02
C ASP A 182 -0.19 6.68 -8.83
N THR A 183 0.14 7.77 -8.14
CA THR A 183 0.59 9.01 -8.79
C THR A 183 1.90 8.87 -9.59
N ASN A 184 2.73 7.87 -9.28
CA ASN A 184 3.94 7.57 -10.04
C ASN A 184 3.62 6.84 -11.33
N VAL A 185 2.75 5.82 -11.27
CA VAL A 185 2.28 5.07 -12.43
C VAL A 185 1.53 5.98 -13.39
N LYS A 186 0.61 6.83 -12.90
CA LYS A 186 -0.08 7.85 -13.72
C LYS A 186 0.93 8.72 -14.48
N ARG A 187 1.96 9.23 -13.80
CA ARG A 187 3.03 10.03 -14.43
C ARG A 187 3.81 9.22 -15.47
N VAL A 188 4.12 7.96 -15.20
CA VAL A 188 4.84 7.08 -16.12
C VAL A 188 4.04 6.89 -17.41
N VAL A 189 2.78 6.47 -17.32
CA VAL A 189 1.97 6.17 -18.52
C VAL A 189 1.58 7.44 -19.27
N TYR A 190 1.34 8.55 -18.55
CA TYR A 190 1.14 9.88 -19.15
C TYR A 190 2.34 10.26 -20.04
N ARG A 191 3.56 10.15 -19.52
CA ARG A 191 4.77 10.50 -20.26
C ARG A 191 5.15 9.49 -21.34
N ALA A 192 5.00 8.21 -21.04
CA ALA A 192 5.42 7.14 -21.94
C ALA A 192 4.49 7.04 -23.15
N PHE A 193 3.18 7.09 -22.94
CA PHE A 193 2.19 6.75 -23.96
C PHE A 193 1.15 7.86 -24.21
N ASP A 194 1.38 9.07 -23.69
CA ASP A 194 0.49 10.23 -23.88
C ASP A 194 -0.94 9.95 -23.40
N VAL A 195 -1.09 9.11 -22.36
CA VAL A 195 -2.39 8.74 -21.79
C VAL A 195 -3.07 10.01 -21.26
N PRO A 196 -4.35 10.24 -21.59
CA PRO A 196 -5.10 11.39 -21.09
C PRO A 196 -5.06 11.50 -19.56
N ASP A 197 -5.06 12.72 -19.05
CA ASP A 197 -5.14 13.01 -17.61
C ASP A 197 -6.56 12.76 -17.08
N ASP A 198 -6.93 11.48 -17.03
CA ASP A 198 -8.22 10.96 -16.59
C ASP A 198 -8.00 9.62 -15.89
N ASP A 199 -8.64 9.43 -14.73
CA ASP A 199 -8.43 8.24 -13.90
C ASP A 199 -8.83 6.95 -14.63
N ALA A 200 -9.90 6.96 -15.41
CA ALA A 200 -10.34 5.77 -16.16
C ALA A 200 -9.38 5.47 -17.33
N ALA A 201 -8.82 6.49 -17.97
CA ALA A 201 -7.79 6.31 -19.00
C ALA A 201 -6.51 5.69 -18.43
N PHE A 202 -6.08 6.15 -17.24
CA PHE A 202 -4.92 5.58 -16.56
C PHE A 202 -5.14 4.12 -16.13
N GLU A 203 -6.30 3.82 -15.57
CA GLU A 203 -6.68 2.45 -15.17
C GLU A 203 -6.73 1.52 -16.39
N ALA A 204 -7.38 1.93 -17.49
CA ALA A 204 -7.46 1.13 -18.71
C ALA A 204 -6.08 0.87 -19.33
N ALA A 205 -5.23 1.90 -19.42
CA ALA A 205 -3.87 1.75 -19.95
C ALA A 205 -3.01 0.83 -19.07
N ALA A 206 -3.08 0.97 -17.75
CA ALA A 206 -2.32 0.13 -16.83
C ALA A 206 -2.77 -1.33 -16.88
N ALA A 207 -4.09 -1.58 -16.96
CA ALA A 207 -4.65 -2.91 -17.10
C ALA A 207 -4.23 -3.59 -18.42
N GLU A 208 -4.22 -2.86 -19.53
CA GLU A 208 -3.82 -3.42 -20.82
C GLU A 208 -2.31 -3.65 -20.92
N LEU A 209 -1.50 -2.81 -20.27
CA LEU A 209 -0.04 -2.98 -20.25
C LEU A 209 0.40 -4.18 -19.40
N MET A 210 -0.36 -4.57 -18.36
CA MET A 210 0.06 -5.63 -17.46
C MET A 210 -0.11 -7.03 -18.08
N PRO A 211 0.95 -7.86 -18.18
CA PRO A 211 0.81 -9.23 -18.61
C PRO A 211 0.08 -10.08 -17.55
N ALA A 212 -0.75 -11.02 -18.01
CA ALA A 212 -1.51 -11.90 -17.13
C ALA A 212 -0.58 -12.77 -16.27
N GLY A 213 -0.90 -12.92 -14.98
CA GLY A 213 -0.14 -13.76 -14.05
C GLY A 213 1.22 -13.20 -13.64
N GLU A 214 1.47 -11.90 -13.86
CA GLU A 214 2.74 -11.24 -13.56
C GLU A 214 2.54 -10.01 -12.64
N SER A 215 1.41 -9.91 -11.94
CA SER A 215 1.03 -8.70 -11.20
C SER A 215 2.12 -8.28 -10.19
N ARG A 216 2.75 -9.23 -9.49
CA ARG A 216 3.79 -8.96 -8.48
C ARG A 216 4.97 -8.18 -9.08
N ASP A 217 5.60 -8.75 -10.11
CA ASP A 217 6.79 -8.19 -10.74
C ASP A 217 6.43 -6.96 -11.56
N TRP A 218 5.26 -6.97 -12.22
CA TRP A 218 4.77 -5.85 -12.99
C TRP A 218 4.56 -4.60 -12.12
N ASN A 219 3.77 -4.74 -11.04
CA ASN A 219 3.44 -3.62 -10.17
C ASN A 219 4.70 -3.10 -9.47
N ASN A 220 5.59 -3.98 -9.00
CA ASN A 220 6.88 -3.52 -8.47
C ASN A 220 7.73 -2.82 -9.53
N GLY A 221 7.80 -3.36 -10.75
CA GLY A 221 8.58 -2.82 -11.86
C GLY A 221 8.10 -1.43 -12.28
N ILE A 222 6.80 -1.24 -12.47
CA ILE A 222 6.25 0.05 -12.90
C ILE A 222 6.39 1.13 -11.82
N MET A 223 6.20 0.77 -10.56
CA MET A 223 6.45 1.68 -9.43
C MET A 223 7.94 2.02 -9.31
N GLU A 224 8.83 1.04 -9.52
CA GLU A 224 10.26 1.27 -9.53
C GLU A 224 10.67 2.20 -10.66
N LEU A 225 10.16 1.98 -11.87
CA LEU A 225 10.38 2.86 -13.01
C LEU A 225 9.98 4.31 -12.70
N GLY A 226 8.81 4.50 -12.09
CA GLY A 226 8.33 5.81 -11.64
C GLY A 226 9.17 6.43 -10.52
N GLY A 227 9.79 5.60 -9.69
CA GLY A 227 10.57 6.00 -8.52
C GLY A 227 12.06 6.25 -8.76
N VAL A 228 12.65 5.76 -9.85
CA VAL A 228 14.10 5.90 -10.11
C VAL A 228 14.45 6.50 -11.46
N ALA A 229 13.58 6.39 -12.47
CA ALA A 229 13.86 6.86 -13.82
C ALA A 229 12.90 7.97 -14.25
N CYS A 230 11.60 7.74 -14.09
CA CYS A 230 10.54 8.68 -14.47
C CYS A 230 10.11 9.55 -13.28
N GLU A 231 11.07 10.09 -12.53
CA GLU A 231 10.81 11.00 -11.40
C GLU A 231 10.28 12.37 -11.88
N LYS A 232 9.93 13.29 -10.96
CA LYS A 232 9.48 14.65 -11.32
C LYS A 232 10.45 15.32 -12.28
N THR A 233 11.74 15.25 -11.98
CA THR A 233 12.83 15.52 -12.91
C THR A 233 13.39 14.18 -13.36
N PRO A 234 13.11 13.74 -14.59
CA PRO A 234 13.45 12.39 -15.01
C PRO A 234 14.97 12.22 -15.22
N SER A 235 15.44 11.01 -14.94
CA SER A 235 16.84 10.57 -15.01
C SER A 235 17.00 9.47 -16.08
N CYS A 236 16.17 9.48 -17.13
CA CYS A 236 15.98 8.39 -18.09
C CYS A 236 17.27 7.74 -18.59
N ASP A 237 18.28 8.54 -18.95
CA ASP A 237 19.54 8.02 -19.51
C ASP A 237 20.44 7.42 -18.42
N GLU A 238 20.52 8.06 -17.26
CA GLU A 238 21.34 7.64 -16.11
C GLU A 238 20.78 6.37 -15.47
N ALA A 239 19.46 6.30 -15.31
CA ALA A 239 18.76 5.16 -14.73
C ALA A 239 18.53 4.00 -15.74
N GLY A 240 18.95 4.16 -17.00
CA GLY A 240 18.78 3.13 -18.02
C GLY A 240 17.31 2.78 -18.29
N CYS A 241 16.43 3.79 -18.36
CA CYS A 241 14.98 3.59 -18.51
C CYS A 241 14.65 2.63 -19.68
N PRO A 242 13.95 1.51 -19.41
CA PRO A 242 13.66 0.49 -20.42
C PRO A 242 12.71 0.99 -21.51
N TRP A 243 11.87 1.98 -21.20
CA TRP A 243 10.82 2.45 -22.11
C TRP A 243 11.24 3.61 -23.02
N ARG A 244 12.51 4.02 -23.01
CA ARG A 244 12.99 5.18 -23.79
C ARG A 244 12.61 5.14 -25.26
N GLN A 245 12.62 3.97 -25.89
CA GLN A 245 12.31 3.84 -27.32
C GLN A 245 10.83 4.02 -27.65
N TRP A 246 9.93 3.75 -26.71
CA TRP A 246 8.48 3.93 -26.87
C TRP A 246 7.97 5.25 -26.27
N CYS A 247 8.76 5.89 -25.40
CA CYS A 247 8.33 7.03 -24.60
C CYS A 247 8.08 8.30 -25.42
N HIS A 248 6.83 8.77 -25.43
CA HIS A 248 6.39 10.02 -26.05
C HIS A 248 7.18 11.22 -25.53
N ALA A 249 7.23 11.41 -24.21
CA ALA A 249 7.93 12.52 -23.55
C ALA A 249 9.43 12.56 -23.89
N TYR A 250 10.08 11.39 -23.97
CA TYR A 250 11.49 11.30 -24.33
C TYR A 250 11.74 11.71 -25.79
N ARG A 251 10.84 11.32 -26.70
CA ARG A 251 10.91 11.66 -28.13
C ARG A 251 10.62 13.15 -28.39
N THR A 252 9.67 13.74 -27.68
CA THR A 252 9.25 15.14 -27.90
C THR A 252 10.03 16.16 -27.07
N GLY A 253 10.61 15.71 -25.95
CA GLY A 253 11.24 16.57 -24.94
C GLY A 253 10.24 17.20 -23.97
N ASP A 254 8.96 16.85 -24.03
CA ASP A 254 7.92 17.32 -23.11
C ASP A 254 7.75 16.34 -21.94
N PHE A 255 8.36 16.66 -20.80
CA PHE A 255 8.25 15.88 -19.56
C PHE A 255 7.26 16.49 -18.56
N THR A 256 6.28 17.27 -19.02
CA THR A 256 5.17 17.68 -18.17
C THR A 256 4.39 16.46 -17.65
N ALA A 257 3.64 16.67 -16.58
CA ALA A 257 2.79 15.65 -15.96
C ALA A 257 1.63 16.34 -15.23
N PRO A 258 0.52 15.62 -14.98
CA PRO A 258 -0.61 16.14 -14.21
C PRO A 258 -0.21 16.73 -12.85
N ASP A 259 -0.93 17.77 -12.44
CA ASP A 259 -0.75 18.40 -11.13
C ASP A 259 -1.24 17.46 -10.03
N VAL A 260 -0.37 17.18 -9.05
CA VAL A 260 -0.75 16.46 -7.83
C VAL A 260 -1.04 17.45 -6.69
N PRO A 261 -2.12 17.26 -5.92
CA PRO A 261 -2.43 18.10 -4.77
C PRO A 261 -1.24 18.23 -3.81
N THR A 262 -0.89 19.46 -3.44
CA THR A 262 0.18 19.70 -2.47
C THR A 262 -0.35 19.51 -1.06
N GLN A 263 0.28 18.61 -0.30
CA GLN A 263 -0.08 18.41 1.10
C GLN A 263 0.31 19.65 1.93
N PRO A 264 -0.57 20.16 2.82
CA PRO A 264 -0.23 21.25 3.72
C PRO A 264 0.97 20.94 4.62
N PRO A 265 1.65 21.95 5.20
CA PRO A 265 2.75 21.74 6.14
C PRO A 265 2.35 20.87 7.35
N TYR A 266 3.31 20.13 7.90
CA TYR A 266 3.09 19.34 9.12
C TYR A 266 3.18 20.21 10.39
N GLU A 267 4.14 21.12 10.44
CA GLU A 267 4.34 21.99 11.60
C GLU A 267 3.10 22.87 11.85
N GLY A 268 2.63 22.89 13.10
CA GLY A 268 1.43 23.64 13.51
C GLY A 268 0.10 22.99 13.14
N SER A 269 0.10 21.91 12.36
CA SER A 269 -1.14 21.26 11.92
C SER A 269 -1.84 20.48 13.03
N ARG A 270 -3.16 20.26 12.87
CA ARG A 270 -3.95 19.45 13.82
C ARG A 270 -3.40 18.02 13.97
N ARG A 271 -2.91 17.41 12.88
CA ARG A 271 -2.26 16.08 12.91
C ARG A 271 -1.00 16.06 13.77
N GLN A 272 -0.21 17.14 13.79
CA GLN A 272 0.95 17.23 14.68
C GLN A 272 0.49 17.29 16.15
N LYS A 273 -0.56 18.07 16.45
CA LYS A 273 -1.07 18.19 17.81
C LYS A 273 -1.65 16.86 18.31
N ARG A 274 -2.38 16.13 17.45
CA ARG A 274 -2.84 14.76 17.74
C ARG A 274 -1.68 13.81 18.07
N ALA A 275 -0.63 13.81 17.25
CA ALA A 275 0.55 12.98 17.50
C ALA A 275 1.21 13.31 18.85
N ARG A 276 1.29 14.60 19.23
CA ARG A 276 1.82 15.02 20.54
C ARG A 276 0.96 14.56 21.72
N VAL A 277 -0.36 14.50 21.57
CA VAL A 277 -1.23 13.92 22.62
C VAL A 277 -0.87 12.45 22.83
N LEU A 278 -0.82 11.66 21.75
CA LEU A 278 -0.51 10.23 21.85
C LEU A 278 0.90 9.97 22.38
N SER A 279 1.91 10.74 21.93
CA SER A 279 3.29 10.63 22.44
C SER A 279 3.36 10.96 23.93
N ALA A 280 2.68 12.02 24.38
CA ALA A 280 2.63 12.35 25.81
C ALA A 280 1.97 11.25 26.65
N LEU A 281 0.90 10.62 26.14
CA LEU A 281 0.23 9.51 26.82
C LEU A 281 1.05 8.22 26.81
N SER A 282 1.78 7.94 25.73
CA SER A 282 2.72 6.83 25.64
C SER A 282 3.84 6.97 26.68
N GLU A 283 4.44 8.17 26.78
CA GLU A 283 5.59 8.42 27.66
C GLU A 283 5.23 8.56 29.14
N HIS A 284 4.04 9.12 29.44
CA HIS A 284 3.67 9.50 30.81
C HIS A 284 2.44 8.77 31.34
N GLY A 285 1.85 7.88 30.54
CA GLY A 285 0.61 7.20 30.87
C GLY A 285 -0.59 8.14 30.90
N SER A 286 -1.58 7.77 31.70
CA SER A 286 -2.80 8.56 31.93
C SER A 286 -2.49 9.96 32.47
N GLN A 287 -3.08 11.01 31.90
CA GLN A 287 -2.84 12.41 32.25
C GLN A 287 -4.13 13.22 32.31
N ALA A 288 -4.21 14.23 33.19
CA ALA A 288 -5.29 15.22 33.12
C ALA A 288 -5.09 16.17 31.92
N LEU A 289 -6.16 16.73 31.37
CA LEU A 289 -6.08 17.69 30.24
C LEU A 289 -5.08 18.82 30.48
N ASP A 290 -5.06 19.41 31.67
CA ASP A 290 -4.16 20.54 31.97
C ASP A 290 -2.69 20.11 32.13
N GLU A 291 -2.43 18.84 32.41
CA GLU A 291 -1.08 18.26 32.43
C GLU A 291 -0.62 17.93 30.99
N LEU A 292 -1.55 17.54 30.11
CA LEU A 292 -1.29 17.30 28.70
C LEU A 292 -0.99 18.58 27.92
N GLY A 293 -1.71 19.67 28.22
CA GLY A 293 -1.65 20.91 27.46
C GLY A 293 -0.25 21.42 27.15
N PRO A 294 0.62 21.61 28.17
CA PRO A 294 2.01 22.08 27.96
C PRO A 294 2.87 21.16 27.08
N ARG A 295 2.54 19.86 26.99
CA ARG A 295 3.25 18.87 26.17
C ARG A 295 2.79 18.89 24.71
N VAL A 296 1.50 19.17 24.50
CA VAL A 296 0.92 19.29 23.15
C VAL A 296 1.30 20.64 22.52
N ARG A 297 1.31 21.70 23.31
CA ARG A 297 1.46 23.07 22.81
C ARG A 297 2.17 23.97 23.82
N VAL A 298 3.19 24.70 23.34
CA VAL A 298 4.07 25.53 24.18
C VAL A 298 3.33 26.75 24.75
N ASP A 299 2.41 27.33 23.98
CA ASP A 299 1.56 28.47 24.33
C ASP A 299 0.21 28.04 24.94
N TYR A 300 0.15 26.86 25.58
CA TYR A 300 -1.07 26.38 26.24
C TYR A 300 -1.50 27.32 27.38
N ALA A 301 -2.74 27.79 27.31
CA ALA A 301 -3.34 28.70 28.26
C ALA A 301 -4.76 28.22 28.62
N PRO A 302 -4.95 27.45 29.71
CA PRO A 302 -6.19 26.72 29.96
C PRO A 302 -7.43 27.63 30.12
N GLU A 303 -7.25 28.86 30.60
CA GLU A 303 -8.30 29.87 30.78
C GLU A 303 -8.46 30.83 29.58
N GLY A 304 -7.65 30.65 28.53
CA GLY A 304 -7.71 31.49 27.33
C GLY A 304 -8.80 31.06 26.35
N ASP A 305 -8.97 31.83 25.28
CA ASP A 305 -9.87 31.53 24.17
C ASP A 305 -9.11 31.01 22.94
N GLY A 306 -9.77 30.14 22.17
CA GLY A 306 -9.27 29.66 20.88
C GLY A 306 -8.10 28.67 20.98
N ASP A 307 -7.22 28.77 20.00
CA ASP A 307 -6.15 27.81 19.73
C ASP A 307 -5.13 27.78 20.88
N GLY A 308 -5.15 26.70 21.68
CA GLY A 308 -4.30 26.55 22.88
C GLY A 308 -5.04 26.67 24.22
N SER A 309 -6.37 26.81 24.21
CA SER A 309 -7.20 26.71 25.41
C SER A 309 -7.45 25.27 25.87
N ARG A 310 -8.03 25.11 27.07
CA ARG A 310 -8.52 23.80 27.54
C ARG A 310 -9.64 23.25 26.65
N GLU A 311 -10.54 24.11 26.17
CA GLU A 311 -11.62 23.73 25.26
C GLU A 311 -11.08 23.20 23.94
N TRP A 312 -10.08 23.87 23.37
CA TRP A 312 -9.41 23.43 22.16
C TRP A 312 -8.74 22.05 22.34
N LEU A 313 -8.02 21.85 23.46
CA LEU A 313 -7.38 20.58 23.74
C LEU A 313 -8.40 19.46 23.98
N ARG A 314 -9.50 19.77 24.67
CA ARG A 314 -10.61 18.84 24.86
C ARG A 314 -11.17 18.39 23.51
N GLY A 315 -11.47 19.32 22.60
CA GLY A 315 -11.95 18.95 21.26
C GLY A 315 -10.93 18.12 20.47
N LEU A 316 -9.62 18.34 20.66
CA LEU A 316 -8.58 17.50 20.05
C LEU A 316 -8.58 16.06 20.62
N VAL A 317 -8.82 15.91 21.92
CA VAL A 317 -8.91 14.62 22.61
C VAL A 317 -10.21 13.90 22.25
N GLU A 318 -11.33 14.63 22.15
CA GLU A 318 -12.62 14.08 21.72
C GLU A 318 -12.55 13.53 20.29
N ASP A 319 -11.82 14.19 19.38
CA ASP A 319 -11.54 13.62 18.05
C ASP A 319 -10.77 12.29 18.16
N LEU A 320 -9.76 12.22 19.04
CA LEU A 320 -8.97 10.99 19.25
C LEU A 320 -9.79 9.89 19.90
N GLU A 321 -10.73 10.23 20.77
CA GLU A 321 -11.66 9.31 21.40
C GLU A 321 -12.69 8.78 20.40
N ALA A 322 -13.21 9.64 19.53
CA ALA A 322 -14.10 9.24 18.44
C ALA A 322 -13.40 8.28 17.46
N ASP A 323 -12.08 8.44 17.28
CA ASP A 323 -11.24 7.52 16.54
C ASP A 323 -10.88 6.25 17.32
N GLU A 324 -11.27 6.15 18.58
CA GLU A 324 -11.01 5.06 19.51
C GLU A 324 -9.52 4.85 19.84
N LEU A 325 -8.73 5.92 19.80
CA LEU A 325 -7.31 5.88 20.15
C LEU A 325 -7.05 6.18 21.63
N VAL A 326 -7.95 6.95 22.25
CA VAL A 326 -7.87 7.33 23.66
C VAL A 326 -9.23 7.14 24.32
N THR A 327 -9.25 7.15 25.65
CA THR A 327 -10.48 7.31 26.45
C THR A 327 -10.40 8.63 27.20
N LEU A 328 -11.54 9.36 27.29
CA LEU A 328 -11.67 10.58 28.07
C LEU A 328 -12.62 10.32 29.25
N GLY A 329 -12.06 10.19 30.44
CA GLY A 329 -12.83 10.01 31.67
C GLY A 329 -13.66 11.23 32.05
N GLU A 330 -14.74 11.02 32.81
CA GLU A 330 -15.63 12.10 33.29
C GLU A 330 -14.89 13.16 34.15
N ASN A 331 -13.79 12.77 34.77
CA ASN A 331 -12.89 13.63 35.55
C ASN A 331 -11.89 14.43 34.68
N GLY A 332 -11.93 14.29 33.36
CA GLY A 332 -11.00 14.93 32.43
C GLY A 332 -9.63 14.26 32.33
N THR A 333 -9.51 13.03 32.82
CA THR A 333 -8.33 12.18 32.62
C THR A 333 -8.37 11.52 31.25
N VAL A 334 -7.23 11.48 30.57
CA VAL A 334 -7.07 10.90 29.24
C VAL A 334 -6.02 9.80 29.29
N GLU A 335 -6.29 8.65 28.67
CA GLU A 335 -5.34 7.54 28.53
C GLU A 335 -5.44 6.87 27.16
N LEU A 336 -4.40 6.14 26.74
CA LEU A 336 -4.46 5.34 25.52
C LEU A 336 -5.46 4.19 25.68
N ARG A 337 -6.25 3.94 24.64
CA ARG A 337 -7.21 2.84 24.64
C ARG A 337 -6.49 1.52 24.40
N ARG A 338 -6.72 0.55 25.29
CA ARG A 338 -6.20 -0.83 25.18
C ARG A 338 -7.02 -1.68 24.22
#